data_AF-A0A9P0N5P6-F1
#
_entry.id   AF-A0A9P0N5P6-F1
#
_cell.length_a   1.000
_cell.length_b   1.000
_cell.length_c   1.000
_cell.angle_alpha   90.00
_cell.angle_beta   90.00
_cell.angle_gamma   90.00
#
_symmetry.space_group_name_H-M   'P 1'
#
loop_
_entity.id
_entity.type
_entity.pdbx_description
1 polymer ?
#
loop_
_entity_poly.entity_id
_entity_poly.type
_entity_poly.pdbx_seq_one_letter_code
_entity_poly.pdbx_strand_id
1 'polypeptide(L)'
;MMFSPGAMPPEHELYYGFTRFAMELNELEPAMRGTLPHTDTRLRPDQRALEEGDVEAAEQLKHQLEQAQRDRRRDVAAHAPAWFRKTLESGEETWVFNGEYWKAREAGFPDDVAPAIW
;
A
#
# COMPACT_ATOMS: atom_id res chain seq x y z
N MET A 1 -28.40 -18.66 -10.11
CA MET A 1 -27.07 -18.08 -9.81
C MET A 1 -26.93 -17.93 -8.31
N MET A 2 -25.82 -18.36 -7.71
CA MET A 2 -25.64 -18.41 -6.24
C MET A 2 -24.89 -17.19 -5.67
N PHE A 3 -24.54 -16.23 -6.52
CA PHE A 3 -23.92 -14.96 -6.16
C PHE A 3 -24.66 -13.80 -6.83
N SER A 4 -24.83 -12.71 -6.10
CA SER A 4 -25.22 -11.40 -6.62
C SER A 4 -24.22 -10.37 -6.10
N PRO A 5 -23.80 -9.38 -6.91
CA PRO A 5 -23.02 -8.27 -6.42
C PRO A 5 -23.81 -7.46 -5.37
N GLY A 6 -23.09 -6.83 -4.45
CA GLY A 6 -23.68 -5.85 -3.54
C GLY A 6 -24.17 -4.60 -4.28
N ALA A 7 -25.11 -3.88 -3.69
CA ALA A 7 -25.58 -2.61 -4.25
C ALA A 7 -24.47 -1.56 -4.21
N MET A 8 -24.38 -0.75 -5.26
CA MET A 8 -23.45 0.38 -5.31
C MET A 8 -23.86 1.45 -4.29
N PRO A 9 -22.91 2.11 -3.62
CA PRO A 9 -23.20 3.27 -2.80
C PRO A 9 -23.91 4.38 -3.60
N PRO A 10 -24.74 5.20 -2.94
CA PRO A 10 -25.20 6.46 -3.53
C PRO A 10 -24.01 7.28 -4.03
N GLU A 11 -24.18 7.98 -5.15
CA GLU A 11 -23.18 8.91 -5.70
C GLU A 11 -21.81 8.29 -6.04
N HIS A 12 -21.70 6.96 -6.13
CA HIS A 12 -20.45 6.29 -6.47
C HIS A 12 -19.76 6.84 -7.73
N GLU A 13 -20.51 7.37 -8.70
CA GLU A 13 -19.98 8.03 -9.91
C GLU A 13 -19.08 9.25 -9.59
N LEU A 14 -19.34 9.97 -8.50
CA LEU A 14 -18.50 11.07 -8.03
C LEU A 14 -17.19 10.57 -7.38
N TYR A 15 -17.17 9.31 -6.94
CA TYR A 15 -16.06 8.66 -6.26
C TYR A 15 -15.51 7.51 -7.10
N TYR A 16 -15.18 7.81 -8.36
CA TYR A 16 -14.53 6.89 -9.30
C TYR A 16 -15.31 5.59 -9.62
N GLY A 17 -16.60 5.56 -9.32
CA GLY A 17 -17.44 4.37 -9.46
C GLY A 17 -17.13 3.29 -8.43
N PHE A 18 -16.58 3.64 -7.26
CA PHE A 18 -16.16 2.66 -6.26
C PHE A 18 -17.32 1.92 -5.60
N THR A 19 -17.11 0.63 -5.35
CA THR A 19 -17.96 -0.16 -4.46
C THR A 19 -17.73 0.29 -3.02
N ARG A 20 -18.67 -0.01 -2.11
CA ARG A 20 -18.47 0.25 -0.68
C ARG A 20 -17.14 -0.33 -0.16
N PHE A 21 -16.84 -1.57 -0.56
CA PHE A 21 -15.59 -2.23 -0.19
C PHE A 21 -14.36 -1.45 -0.66
N ALA A 22 -14.37 -0.94 -1.90
CA ALA A 22 -13.25 -0.16 -2.43
C ALA A 22 -13.07 1.19 -1.71
N MET A 23 -14.17 1.85 -1.31
CA MET A 23 -14.12 3.08 -0.51
C MET A 23 -13.46 2.85 0.85
N GLU A 24 -13.71 1.70 1.47
CA GLU A 24 -13.18 1.35 2.81
C GLU A 24 -11.70 0.90 2.78
N LEU A 25 -11.12 0.58 1.62
CA LEU A 25 -9.74 0.05 1.52
C LEU A 25 -8.69 1.02 2.05
N ASN A 26 -8.83 2.32 1.75
CA ASN A 26 -7.84 3.34 2.08
C ASN A 26 -8.22 4.20 3.30
N GLU A 27 -9.27 3.82 4.03
CA GLU A 27 -9.62 4.48 5.28
C GLU A 27 -8.49 4.29 6.31
N LEU A 28 -8.06 5.39 6.92
CA LEU A 28 -6.99 5.42 7.91
C LEU A 28 -7.51 5.94 9.25
N GLU A 29 -7.94 5.03 10.11
CA GLU A 29 -8.34 5.39 11.47
C GLU A 29 -7.11 5.75 12.34
N PRO A 30 -7.25 6.68 13.31
CA PRO A 30 -6.13 7.07 14.18
C PRO A 30 -5.44 5.89 14.89
N ALA A 31 -6.20 4.87 15.30
CA ALA A 31 -5.69 3.68 15.96
C ALA A 31 -4.81 2.81 15.05
N MET A 32 -4.99 2.89 13.72
CA MET A 32 -4.24 2.09 12.77
C MET A 32 -2.77 2.52 12.66
N ARG A 33 -2.45 3.81 12.86
CA ARG A 33 -1.09 4.34 12.70
C ARG A 33 -0.04 3.63 13.55
N GLY A 34 -0.41 3.14 14.74
CA GLY A 34 0.48 2.38 15.62
C GLY A 34 0.63 0.89 15.27
N THR A 35 -0.11 0.41 14.27
CA THR A 35 -0.19 -1.02 13.89
C THR A 35 -0.03 -1.26 12.40
N LEU A 36 0.45 -0.26 11.66
CA LEU A 36 0.77 -0.33 10.24
C LEU A 36 2.27 -0.13 10.08
N PRO A 37 2.92 -0.86 9.15
CA PRO A 37 4.29 -0.52 8.79
C PRO A 37 4.29 0.85 8.10
N HIS A 38 5.42 1.56 8.16
CA HIS A 38 5.57 2.81 7.41
C HIS A 38 5.42 2.63 5.89
N THR A 39 5.38 1.40 5.36
CA THR A 39 5.16 1.08 3.94
C THR A 39 3.69 0.86 3.57
N ASP A 40 2.74 0.96 4.50
CA ASP A 40 1.32 0.75 4.19
C ASP A 40 0.76 1.86 3.29
N THR A 41 0.05 1.50 2.23
CA THR A 41 -0.47 2.44 1.23
C THR A 41 -1.36 3.54 1.82
N ARG A 42 -2.05 3.29 2.94
CA ARG A 42 -2.88 4.32 3.61
C ARG A 42 -2.10 5.54 4.07
N LEU A 43 -0.80 5.38 4.25
CA LEU A 43 0.14 6.42 4.68
C LEU A 43 0.80 7.15 3.50
N ARG A 44 0.48 6.75 2.25
CA ARG A 44 1.07 7.33 1.05
C ARG A 44 0.51 8.75 0.82
N PRO A 45 1.36 9.80 0.84
CA PRO A 45 0.88 11.17 0.98
C PRO A 45 0.20 11.73 -0.29
N ASP A 46 0.67 11.36 -1.48
CA ASP A 46 0.06 11.77 -2.76
C ASP A 46 -1.37 11.24 -2.92
N GLN A 47 -1.59 9.96 -2.56
CA GLN A 47 -2.92 9.36 -2.59
C GLN A 47 -3.87 10.01 -1.58
N ARG A 48 -3.39 10.34 -0.37
CA ARG A 48 -4.19 11.05 0.63
C ARG A 48 -4.59 12.45 0.15
N ALA A 49 -3.65 13.21 -0.41
CA ALA A 49 -3.94 14.54 -0.96
C ALA A 49 -5.00 14.48 -2.06
N LEU A 50 -4.94 13.47 -2.94
CA LEU A 50 -5.95 13.28 -3.98
C LEU A 50 -7.33 12.95 -3.39
N GLU A 51 -7.40 12.09 -2.38
CA GLU A 51 -8.66 11.75 -1.69
C GLU A 51 -9.27 12.94 -0.96
N GLU A 52 -8.45 13.89 -0.49
CA GLU A 52 -8.88 15.14 0.14
C GLU A 52 -9.23 16.25 -0.89
N GLY A 53 -9.06 15.98 -2.18
CA GLY A 53 -9.38 16.89 -3.28
C GLY A 53 -8.26 17.88 -3.63
N ASP A 54 -7.08 17.78 -3.00
CA ASP A 54 -5.92 18.61 -3.30
C ASP A 54 -5.09 18.00 -4.44
N VAL A 55 -5.57 18.23 -5.66
CA VAL A 55 -4.96 17.69 -6.89
C VAL A 55 -3.56 18.26 -7.13
N GLU A 56 -3.32 19.51 -6.74
CA GLU A 56 -2.00 20.15 -6.92
C GLU A 56 -0.96 19.52 -6.00
N ALA A 57 -1.27 19.37 -4.71
CA ALA A 57 -0.39 18.70 -3.76
C ALA A 57 -0.16 17.23 -4.15
N ALA A 58 -1.21 16.53 -4.59
CA ALA A 58 -1.12 15.13 -5.03
C ALA A 58 -0.09 14.94 -6.16
N GLU A 59 -0.12 15.79 -7.20
CA GLU A 59 0.81 15.67 -8.32
C GLU A 59 2.25 16.02 -7.90
N GLN A 60 2.44 17.04 -7.06
CA GLN A 60 3.76 17.39 -6.53
C GLN A 60 4.36 16.25 -5.69
N LEU A 61 3.59 15.69 -4.77
CA LEU A 61 4.01 14.58 -3.91
C LEU A 61 4.30 13.33 -4.74
N LYS A 62 3.47 13.01 -5.74
CA LYS A 62 3.70 11.89 -6.65
C LYS A 62 5.04 12.02 -7.37
N HIS A 63 5.36 13.20 -7.91
CA HIS A 63 6.65 13.43 -8.54
C HIS A 63 7.82 13.24 -7.58
N GLN A 64 7.72 13.73 -6.34
CA GLN A 64 8.75 13.53 -5.31
C GLN A 64 8.96 12.04 -4.99
N LEU A 65 7.87 11.29 -4.79
CA LEU A 65 7.91 9.86 -4.49
C LEU A 65 8.54 9.05 -5.63
N GLU A 66 8.13 9.30 -6.87
CA GLU A 66 8.69 8.63 -8.04
C GLU A 66 10.18 8.97 -8.22
N GLN A 67 10.58 10.22 -8.01
CA GLN A 67 11.97 10.64 -8.09
C GLN A 67 12.81 9.95 -7.01
N ALA A 68 12.37 9.95 -5.76
CA ALA A 68 13.05 9.25 -4.67
C ALA A 68 13.15 7.74 -4.93
N GLN A 69 12.14 7.12 -5.55
CA GLN A 69 12.23 5.72 -5.98
C GLN A 69 13.26 5.52 -7.10
N ARG A 70 13.32 6.41 -8.10
CA ARG A 70 14.30 6.34 -9.19
C ARG A 70 15.73 6.48 -8.65
N ASP A 71 15.95 7.39 -7.72
CA ASP A 71 17.27 7.64 -7.11
C ASP A 71 17.73 6.43 -6.28
N ARG A 72 16.85 5.87 -5.44
CA ARG A 72 17.15 4.62 -4.70
C ARG A 72 17.50 3.44 -5.61
N ARG A 73 16.86 3.33 -6.79
CA ARG A 73 17.15 2.27 -7.76
C ARG A 73 18.49 2.47 -8.49
N ARG A 74 19.03 3.69 -8.53
CA ARG A 74 20.37 3.94 -9.09
C ARG A 74 21.47 3.47 -8.15
N ASP A 75 21.28 3.68 -6.85
CA ASP A 75 22.37 3.56 -5.87
C ASP A 75 22.36 2.24 -5.08
N VAL A 76 21.24 1.51 -5.06
CA VAL A 76 21.07 0.28 -4.27
C VAL A 76 20.94 -0.94 -5.19
N ALA A 77 21.62 -2.03 -4.83
CA ALA A 77 21.43 -3.34 -5.46
C ALA A 77 19.96 -3.83 -5.32
N ALA A 78 19.63 -4.92 -6.01
CA ALA A 78 18.27 -5.47 -6.10
C ALA A 78 17.51 -5.43 -4.74
N HIS A 79 16.38 -4.73 -4.72
CA HIS A 79 15.51 -4.63 -3.54
C HIS A 79 15.02 -6.01 -3.10
N ALA A 80 15.17 -6.33 -1.81
CA ALA A 80 14.64 -7.54 -1.19
C ALA A 80 13.31 -7.21 -0.48
N PRO A 81 12.18 -7.81 -0.90
CA PRO A 81 10.90 -7.61 -0.22
C PRO A 81 10.90 -8.18 1.20
N ALA A 82 10.32 -7.45 2.15
CA ALA A 82 10.32 -7.82 3.57
C ALA A 82 9.39 -8.99 3.93
N TRP A 83 8.26 -9.13 3.22
CA TRP A 83 7.15 -10.02 3.61
C TRP A 83 6.97 -11.24 2.72
N PHE A 84 7.71 -11.30 1.61
CA PHE A 84 7.59 -12.35 0.61
C PHE A 84 8.97 -12.81 0.18
N ARG A 85 9.10 -14.08 -0.15
CA ARG A 85 10.31 -14.66 -0.73
C ARG A 85 9.99 -15.31 -2.06
N LYS A 86 10.97 -15.29 -2.97
CA LYS A 86 10.92 -16.05 -4.21
C LYS A 86 11.04 -17.55 -3.91
N THR A 87 10.29 -18.36 -4.62
CA THR A 87 10.39 -19.82 -4.64
C THR A 87 10.24 -20.32 -6.07
N LEU A 88 10.73 -21.52 -6.34
CA LEU A 88 10.55 -22.19 -7.64
C LEU A 88 9.58 -23.36 -7.41
N GLU A 89 8.32 -23.17 -7.79
CA GLU A 89 7.30 -24.21 -7.72
C GLU A 89 6.93 -24.65 -9.13
N SER A 90 7.01 -25.96 -9.40
CA SER A 90 6.71 -26.54 -10.72
C SER A 90 7.51 -25.94 -11.90
N GLY A 91 8.69 -25.37 -11.63
CA GLY A 91 9.53 -24.73 -12.65
C GLY A 91 9.20 -23.27 -12.93
N GLU A 92 8.24 -22.68 -12.21
CA GLU A 92 7.89 -21.25 -12.30
C GLU A 92 8.33 -20.50 -11.05
N GLU A 93 8.83 -19.27 -11.23
CA GLU A 93 9.17 -18.38 -10.11
C GLU A 93 7.88 -17.81 -9.51
N THR A 94 7.61 -18.14 -8.25
CA THR A 94 6.45 -17.61 -7.51
C THR A 94 6.91 -16.88 -6.25
N TRP A 95 6.07 -15.97 -5.75
CA TRP A 95 6.29 -15.28 -4.48
C TRP A 95 5.39 -15.88 -3.42
N VAL A 96 6.00 -16.33 -2.31
CA VAL A 96 5.28 -16.89 -1.18
C VAL A 96 5.44 -16.01 0.05
N PHE A 97 4.35 -15.86 0.81
CA PHE A 97 4.37 -15.16 2.09
C PHE A 97 5.35 -15.84 3.04
N ASN A 98 6.21 -15.05 3.69
CA ASN A 98 7.26 -15.60 4.56
C ASN A 98 6.84 -15.78 6.03
N GLY A 99 5.65 -15.29 6.43
CA GLY A 99 5.16 -15.41 7.80
C GLY A 99 5.57 -14.29 8.75
N GLU A 100 6.37 -13.32 8.30
CA GLU A 100 7.00 -12.33 9.19
C GLU A 100 6.15 -11.08 9.42
N TYR A 101 5.21 -10.75 8.52
CA TYR A 101 4.38 -9.54 8.63
C TYR A 101 3.59 -9.46 9.94
N TRP A 102 2.88 -10.53 10.30
CA TRP A 102 2.03 -10.53 11.49
C TRP A 102 2.84 -10.54 12.79
N LYS A 103 3.99 -11.20 12.80
CA LYS A 103 4.95 -11.16 13.92
C LYS A 103 5.49 -9.74 14.12
N ALA A 104 5.87 -9.07 13.03
CA ALA A 104 6.30 -7.68 13.06
C ALA A 104 5.19 -6.75 13.55
N ARG A 105 3.93 -6.98 13.13
CA ARG A 105 2.78 -6.23 13.62
C ARG A 105 2.56 -6.39 15.12
N GLU A 106 2.65 -7.61 15.66
CA GLU A 106 2.56 -7.87 17.10
C GLU A 106 3.69 -7.20 17.89
N ALA A 107 4.86 -7.06 17.27
CA ALA A 107 6.01 -6.35 17.83
C ALA A 107 5.98 -4.81 17.59
N GLY A 108 4.95 -4.28 16.93
CA GLY A 108 4.81 -2.85 16.65
C GLY A 108 5.67 -2.30 15.50
N PHE A 109 6.05 -3.14 14.54
CA PHE A 109 6.91 -2.83 13.39
C PHE A 109 8.23 -2.15 13.76
N PRO A 110 9.23 -2.91 14.26
CA PRO A 110 10.56 -2.35 14.54
C PRO A 110 11.19 -1.70 13.30
N ASP A 111 11.99 -0.65 13.50
CA ASP A 111 12.51 0.25 12.45
C ASP A 111 13.32 -0.45 11.35
N ASP A 112 13.85 -1.63 11.63
CA ASP A 112 14.72 -2.43 10.79
C ASP A 112 13.99 -3.43 9.87
N VAL A 113 12.65 -3.56 9.98
CA VAL A 113 11.92 -4.62 9.26
C VAL A 113 11.57 -4.24 7.82
N ALA A 114 11.42 -2.95 7.52
CA ALA A 114 11.22 -2.47 6.16
C ALA A 114 11.93 -1.12 5.96
N PRO A 115 12.58 -0.87 4.81
CA PRO A 115 13.20 0.43 4.55
C PRO A 115 12.13 1.48 4.25
N ALA A 116 12.26 2.70 4.79
CA ALA A 116 11.37 3.82 4.46
C ALA A 116 11.34 4.07 2.94
N ILE A 117 10.15 3.95 2.35
CA ILE A 117 9.94 4.04 0.89
C ILE A 117 9.33 5.38 0.45
N TRP A 118 9.11 6.31 1.38
CA TRP A 118 8.84 7.72 1.13
C TRP A 118 9.48 8.58 2.20
#